data_AF-A0A8H5RKG2-F1
#
_entry.id   AF-A0A8H5RKG2-F1
#
_cell.length_a   1.000
_cell.length_b   1.000
_cell.length_c   1.000
_cell.angle_alpha   90.00
_cell.angle_beta   90.00
_cell.angle_gamma   90.00
#
_symmetry.space_group_name_H-M   'P 1'
#
loop_
_entity.id
_entity.type
_entity.pdbx_description
1 polymer ?
#
loop_
_entity_poly.entity_id
_entity_poly.type
_entity_poly.pdbx_seq_one_letter_code
_entity_poly.pdbx_strand_id
1 'polypeptide(L)'
;MFGWGSVTIAMAFARTYEHMIGLIILMGFLESGFAPGVLLLLSSWYKSEEQSKRFAAYISAAILSGAFGGLLAGSITSGLDGAHGKAGWRWLFVVEGAATMGVAVIAYFILPDFPANTSRLKFSQEEIDLAIRRLQHDRPQVHTEDEEKLGHWQAFKLSMTNWRTWLFVVGYMAIVGSSTLSYFYLSYFYLTLVKGLGYEFTAAQYMTIPIFGVAFVVTALTGSFADKNSKWRGVILCAWMSVAMLCAVIICVVYNFKARYALLVIDAKEALSKRQIKGSGKMRLLSPATAKALLDAGYTVRVEESPDRIYKIDEFRDVGADIVPAGSWVNAPKEDIILGLKEIEANGTPLPHTYIHFAHVFKKQSGWATELSRFANADGLLYDLEFLTDEDGRRVAAFGYWAGYAGTALALLSWAHQLLNPGVPQGPVPVVDSASALTELVKGKVDAARSANHGALPRLIVIGALGRCGKGAIAAAEAIGVSDILKWDIAETSKGGPFTEVASSDIFVNCVYLGSHKIPPFTTFEALSAPDRRLRVICDVSCDPNSENNPIPVYSSYSSFENPTVPASEHIDGPELRIIAIDHLPTMVARESSDEYSSLLLPSLLTLDRRDTEGVWQRAERIFRDRVAELP
;
A
#
# COMPACT_ATOMS: atom_id res chain seq x y z
N MET A 1 -1.58 13.73 28.24
CA MET A 1 -0.75 14.76 27.57
C MET A 1 0.74 14.64 27.90
N PHE A 2 1.27 15.07 29.05
CA PHE A 2 2.74 15.09 29.28
C PHE A 2 3.42 13.72 29.07
N GLY A 3 2.91 12.65 29.72
CA GLY A 3 3.42 11.29 29.52
C GLY A 3 3.24 10.76 28.10
N TRP A 4 2.13 11.12 27.44
CA TRP A 4 1.88 10.80 26.02
C TRP A 4 2.99 11.39 25.12
N GLY A 5 3.25 12.70 25.22
CA GLY A 5 4.34 13.35 24.49
C GLY A 5 5.72 12.76 24.79
N SER A 6 5.97 12.37 26.06
CA SER A 6 7.23 11.71 26.46
C SER A 6 7.42 10.36 25.76
N VAL A 7 6.35 9.57 25.62
CA VAL A 7 6.36 8.28 24.90
C VAL A 7 6.49 8.49 23.39
N THR A 8 5.84 9.52 22.83
CA THR A 8 6.01 9.92 21.43
C THR A 8 7.47 10.27 21.11
N ILE A 9 8.17 11.02 21.98
CA ILE A 9 9.62 11.26 21.82
C ILE A 9 10.40 9.94 21.87
N ALA A 10 10.06 9.02 22.79
CA ALA A 10 10.75 7.73 22.90
C ALA A 10 10.64 6.86 21.64
N MET A 11 9.52 6.95 20.89
CA MET A 11 9.34 6.26 19.60
C MET A 11 10.39 6.68 18.56
N ALA A 12 10.89 7.92 18.60
CA ALA A 12 11.98 8.39 17.73
C ALA A 12 13.34 7.70 17.96
N PHE A 13 13.48 6.98 19.08
CA PHE A 13 14.70 6.25 19.47
C PHE A 13 14.51 4.73 19.46
N ALA A 14 13.31 4.22 19.15
CA ALA A 14 13.04 2.79 19.04
C ALA A 14 13.92 2.13 17.97
N ARG A 15 14.56 1.01 18.35
CA ARG A 15 15.51 0.26 17.50
C ARG A 15 14.98 -1.08 16.99
N THR A 16 13.98 -1.67 17.66
CA THR A 16 13.30 -2.91 17.21
C THR A 16 11.80 -2.69 17.07
N TYR A 17 11.15 -3.58 16.33
CA TYR A 17 9.70 -3.57 16.13
C TYR A 17 8.92 -3.76 17.44
N GLU A 18 9.42 -4.61 18.35
CA GLU A 18 8.83 -4.87 19.67
C GLU A 18 8.81 -3.63 20.56
N HIS A 19 9.93 -2.88 20.59
CA HIS A 19 9.99 -1.58 21.29
C HIS A 19 8.94 -0.61 20.70
N MET A 20 8.75 -0.61 19.39
CA MET A 20 7.72 0.23 18.75
C MET A 20 6.30 -0.20 19.14
N ILE A 21 6.00 -1.50 19.17
CA ILE A 21 4.69 -2.01 19.65
C ILE A 21 4.46 -1.64 21.12
N GLY A 22 5.44 -1.87 22.00
CA GLY A 22 5.32 -1.55 23.42
C GLY A 22 5.06 -0.07 23.67
N LEU A 23 5.75 0.81 22.93
CA LEU A 23 5.53 2.26 22.99
C LEU A 23 4.17 2.67 22.41
N ILE A 24 3.67 2.03 21.34
CA ILE A 24 2.33 2.27 20.79
C ILE A 24 1.23 1.89 21.80
N ILE A 25 1.36 0.74 22.47
CA ILE A 25 0.41 0.29 23.51
C ILE A 25 0.41 1.27 24.68
N LEU A 26 1.60 1.67 25.16
CA LEU A 26 1.75 2.63 26.24
C LEU A 26 1.22 4.03 25.86
N MET A 27 1.43 4.46 24.61
CA MET A 27 0.91 5.72 24.08
C MET A 27 -0.62 5.73 24.08
N GLY A 28 -1.26 4.70 23.50
CA GLY A 28 -2.73 4.58 23.47
C GLY A 28 -3.36 4.50 24.86
N PHE A 29 -2.70 3.83 25.82
CA PHE A 29 -3.12 3.83 27.23
C PHE A 29 -3.06 5.22 27.88
N LEU A 30 -2.03 6.02 27.56
CA LEU A 30 -1.87 7.39 28.07
C LEU A 30 -2.74 8.42 27.33
N GLU A 31 -3.25 8.08 26.15
CA GLU A 31 -4.18 8.88 25.35
C GLU A 31 -5.64 8.62 25.74
N SER A 32 -6.02 7.38 26.07
CA SER A 32 -7.44 6.97 26.24
C SER A 32 -8.22 7.77 27.28
N GLY A 33 -7.55 8.34 28.30
CA GLY A 33 -8.16 9.21 29.29
C GLY A 33 -8.43 10.65 28.83
N PHE A 34 -7.86 11.10 27.71
CA PHE A 34 -7.90 12.51 27.28
C PHE A 34 -9.30 12.94 26.82
N ALA A 35 -9.87 12.27 25.81
CA ALA A 35 -11.20 12.58 25.29
C ALA A 35 -12.33 12.53 26.36
N PRO A 36 -12.45 11.48 27.20
CA PRO A 36 -13.43 11.48 28.28
C PRO A 36 -13.12 12.53 29.37
N GLY A 37 -11.85 12.84 29.64
CA GLY A 37 -11.46 13.91 30.56
C GLY A 37 -11.93 15.30 30.11
N VAL A 38 -11.74 15.63 28.83
CA VAL A 38 -12.23 16.89 28.24
C VAL A 38 -13.77 16.94 28.25
N LEU A 39 -14.44 15.84 27.92
CA LEU A 39 -15.91 15.73 28.02
C LEU A 39 -16.42 15.94 29.45
N LEU A 40 -15.76 15.35 30.44
CA LEU A 40 -16.11 15.52 31.86
C LEU A 40 -15.92 16.98 32.30
N LEU A 41 -14.81 17.62 31.94
CA LEU A 41 -14.55 19.03 32.22
C LEU A 41 -15.62 19.95 31.61
N LEU A 42 -15.92 19.80 30.32
CA LEU A 42 -16.93 20.59 29.61
C LEU A 42 -18.34 20.39 30.18
N SER A 43 -18.70 19.15 30.52
CA SER A 43 -20.01 18.84 31.10
C SER A 43 -20.16 19.25 32.57
N SER A 44 -19.06 19.59 33.24
CA SER A 44 -19.02 20.10 34.62
C SER A 44 -19.11 21.64 34.70
N TRP A 45 -18.86 22.37 33.60
CA TRP A 45 -18.84 23.84 33.57
C TRP A 45 -19.93 24.48 32.68
N TYR A 46 -20.51 23.75 31.72
CA TYR A 46 -21.51 24.27 30.78
C TYR A 46 -22.86 23.56 30.87
N LYS A 47 -23.94 24.26 30.54
CA LYS A 47 -25.31 23.68 30.51
C LYS A 47 -25.51 22.68 29.39
N SER A 48 -26.50 21.81 29.53
CA SER A 48 -26.88 20.78 28.54
C SER A 48 -27.33 21.38 27.19
N GLU A 49 -27.77 22.64 27.18
CA GLU A 49 -28.09 23.40 25.96
C GLU A 49 -26.87 24.07 25.31
N GLU A 50 -25.78 24.27 26.05
CA GLU A 50 -24.55 24.97 25.61
C GLU A 50 -23.42 24.00 25.21
N GLN A 51 -23.48 22.75 25.67
CA GLN A 51 -22.43 21.75 25.53
C GLN A 51 -22.07 21.45 24.06
N SER A 52 -23.03 21.42 23.12
CA SER A 52 -22.71 21.03 21.72
C SER A 52 -21.96 22.10 20.94
N LYS A 53 -22.13 23.40 21.18
CA LYS A 53 -21.21 24.43 20.63
C LYS A 53 -19.78 24.26 21.17
N ARG A 54 -19.61 23.95 22.45
CA ARG A 54 -18.30 23.75 23.08
C ARG A 54 -17.62 22.47 22.58
N PHE A 55 -18.37 21.38 22.46
CA PHE A 55 -17.88 20.13 21.88
C PHE A 55 -17.59 20.26 20.37
N ALA A 56 -18.42 20.99 19.62
CA ALA A 56 -18.15 21.30 18.22
C ALA A 56 -16.85 22.10 18.06
N ALA A 57 -16.57 23.07 18.94
CA ALA A 57 -15.30 23.80 18.92
C ALA A 57 -14.08 22.88 19.20
N TYR A 58 -14.21 21.94 20.14
CA TYR A 58 -13.19 20.92 20.41
C TYR A 58 -12.95 20.00 19.20
N ILE A 59 -14.02 19.47 18.57
CA ILE A 59 -13.91 18.62 17.37
C ILE A 59 -13.40 19.42 16.16
N SER A 60 -13.80 20.68 15.99
CA SER A 60 -13.25 21.57 14.97
C SER A 60 -11.75 21.82 15.14
N ALA A 61 -11.23 21.86 16.37
CA ALA A 61 -9.79 21.94 16.62
C ALA A 61 -9.06 20.64 16.22
N ALA A 62 -9.66 19.47 16.45
CA ALA A 62 -9.11 18.20 15.97
C ALA A 62 -9.09 18.09 14.44
N ILE A 63 -10.17 18.49 13.76
CA ILE A 63 -10.24 18.58 12.28
C ILE A 63 -9.14 19.51 11.75
N LEU A 64 -8.98 20.69 12.36
CA LEU A 64 -7.95 21.66 11.97
C LEU A 64 -6.52 21.14 12.23
N SER A 65 -6.31 20.36 13.29
CA SER A 65 -5.03 19.69 13.58
C SER A 65 -4.62 18.71 12.47
N GLY A 66 -5.57 18.06 11.79
CA GLY A 66 -5.30 17.20 10.63
C GLY A 66 -4.67 17.97 9.46
N ALA A 67 -5.18 19.17 9.17
CA ALA A 67 -4.62 20.04 8.13
C ALA A 67 -3.21 20.53 8.47
N PHE A 68 -2.95 20.92 9.72
CA PHE A 68 -1.62 21.34 10.16
C PHE A 68 -0.62 20.18 10.24
N GLY A 69 -1.06 18.98 10.65
CA GLY A 69 -0.21 17.79 10.74
C GLY A 69 0.43 17.42 9.40
N GLY A 70 -0.33 17.45 8.29
CA GLY A 70 0.23 17.22 6.95
C GLY A 70 1.31 18.22 6.55
N LEU A 71 1.10 19.50 6.86
CA LEU A 71 2.04 20.59 6.57
C LEU A 71 3.31 20.52 7.44
N LEU A 72 3.15 20.18 8.72
CA LEU A 72 4.27 19.95 9.64
C LEU A 72 5.08 18.72 9.22
N ALA A 73 4.42 17.60 8.89
CA ALA A 73 5.11 16.40 8.42
C ALA A 73 5.91 16.65 7.14
N GLY A 74 5.34 17.35 6.16
CA GLY A 74 6.03 17.72 4.91
C GLY A 74 7.22 18.65 5.13
N SER A 75 7.07 19.70 5.94
CA SER A 75 8.14 20.67 6.23
C SER A 75 9.26 20.11 7.11
N ILE A 76 8.94 19.29 8.13
CA ILE A 76 9.94 18.60 8.97
C ILE A 76 10.70 17.56 8.14
N THR A 77 10.01 16.76 7.34
CA THR A 77 10.67 15.68 6.57
C THR A 77 11.52 16.21 5.43
N SER A 78 11.19 17.37 4.84
CA SER A 78 12.03 18.01 3.81
C SER A 78 13.14 18.89 4.39
N GLY A 79 12.94 19.53 5.54
CA GLY A 79 13.90 20.46 6.14
C GLY A 79 14.90 19.86 7.13
N LEU A 80 14.63 18.67 7.68
CA LEU A 80 15.44 18.03 8.73
C LEU A 80 15.87 16.58 8.42
N ASP A 81 15.75 16.11 7.18
CA ASP A 81 16.31 14.81 6.82
C ASP A 81 17.84 14.82 6.86
N GLY A 82 18.44 13.73 7.34
CA GLY A 82 19.87 13.65 7.64
C GLY A 82 20.36 14.50 8.82
N ALA A 83 19.56 15.43 9.36
CA ALA A 83 19.98 16.32 10.44
C ALA A 83 20.37 15.53 11.70
N HIS A 84 21.61 15.78 12.18
CA HIS A 84 22.28 14.99 13.24
C HIS A 84 22.27 13.46 13.01
N GLY A 85 22.31 13.00 11.76
CA GLY A 85 22.33 11.57 11.42
C GLY A 85 21.01 10.84 11.69
N LYS A 86 19.89 11.56 11.78
CA LYS A 86 18.54 11.01 11.93
C LYS A 86 17.72 11.28 10.67
N ALA A 87 16.98 10.26 10.21
CA ALA A 87 16.02 10.40 9.13
C ALA A 87 14.85 11.33 9.56
N GLY A 88 14.31 12.13 8.63
CA GLY A 88 13.33 13.19 8.89
C GLY A 88 12.07 12.72 9.63
N TRP A 89 11.61 11.49 9.35
CA TRP A 89 10.46 10.89 10.05
C TRP A 89 10.68 10.72 11.56
N ARG A 90 11.93 10.59 12.03
CA ARG A 90 12.25 10.54 13.47
C ARG A 90 12.19 11.92 14.11
N TRP A 91 12.42 12.99 13.36
CA TRP A 91 12.30 14.36 13.88
C TRP A 91 10.85 14.74 14.14
N LEU A 92 9.90 14.26 13.33
CA LEU A 92 8.46 14.43 13.54
C LEU A 92 8.05 13.99 14.96
N PHE A 93 8.37 12.76 15.34
CA PHE A 93 8.10 12.21 16.69
C PHE A 93 8.75 13.03 17.83
N VAL A 94 9.94 13.59 17.63
CA VAL A 94 10.61 14.43 18.63
C VAL A 94 9.93 15.79 18.77
N VAL A 95 9.64 16.45 17.64
CA VAL A 95 9.08 17.82 17.62
C VAL A 95 7.64 17.83 18.13
N GLU A 96 6.79 16.92 17.65
CA GLU A 96 5.39 16.83 18.07
C GLU A 96 5.27 16.39 19.54
N GLY A 97 6.10 15.44 19.98
CA GLY A 97 6.16 15.02 21.38
C GLY A 97 6.61 16.15 22.31
N ALA A 98 7.66 16.91 21.93
CA ALA A 98 8.15 18.04 22.71
C ALA A 98 7.15 19.20 22.78
N ALA A 99 6.49 19.52 21.66
CA ALA A 99 5.40 20.50 21.62
C ALA A 99 4.23 20.07 22.53
N THR A 100 3.84 18.79 22.48
CA THR A 100 2.79 18.22 23.33
C THR A 100 3.14 18.31 24.82
N MET A 101 4.40 18.10 25.20
CA MET A 101 4.87 18.25 26.58
C MET A 101 4.85 19.73 27.03
N GLY A 102 5.28 20.66 26.18
CA GLY A 102 5.22 22.11 26.46
C GLY A 102 3.78 22.60 26.66
N VAL A 103 2.87 22.21 25.76
CA VAL A 103 1.43 22.51 25.89
C VAL A 103 0.84 21.88 27.14
N ALA A 104 1.26 20.68 27.54
CA ALA A 104 0.79 20.04 28.78
C ALA A 104 1.18 20.83 30.05
N VAL A 105 2.40 21.39 30.09
CA VAL A 105 2.85 22.24 31.20
C VAL A 105 2.04 23.55 31.24
N ILE A 106 1.81 24.18 30.09
CA ILE A 106 0.98 25.41 30.00
C ILE A 106 -0.47 25.12 30.41
N ALA A 107 -1.04 24.00 29.97
CA ALA A 107 -2.41 23.60 30.27
C ALA A 107 -2.66 23.37 31.76
N TYR A 108 -1.67 22.89 32.52
CA TYR A 108 -1.76 22.74 33.99
C TYR A 108 -2.03 24.08 34.70
N PHE A 109 -1.41 25.17 34.22
CA PHE A 109 -1.66 26.51 34.77
C PHE A 109 -2.99 27.11 34.29
N ILE A 110 -3.40 26.85 33.04
CA ILE A 110 -4.59 27.49 32.44
C ILE A 110 -5.91 26.77 32.78
N LEU A 111 -5.96 25.44 32.75
CA LEU A 111 -7.23 24.70 32.91
C LEU A 111 -7.79 24.85 34.34
N PRO A 112 -9.11 25.09 34.51
CA PRO A 112 -9.74 25.01 35.82
C PRO A 112 -9.92 23.55 36.27
N ASP A 113 -10.16 23.38 37.56
CA ASP A 113 -10.61 22.12 38.16
C ASP A 113 -12.15 22.01 38.05
N PHE A 114 -12.80 21.18 38.87
CA PHE A 114 -14.26 21.22 39.02
C PHE A 114 -14.69 22.55 39.69
N PRO A 115 -15.89 23.11 39.40
CA PRO A 115 -16.32 24.39 39.95
C PRO A 115 -16.22 24.49 41.49
N ALA A 116 -16.60 23.42 42.20
CA ALA A 116 -16.57 23.35 43.67
C ALA A 116 -15.15 23.24 44.28
N ASN A 117 -14.11 22.99 43.48
CA ASN A 117 -12.73 22.80 43.96
C ASN A 117 -11.70 23.65 43.20
N THR A 118 -12.15 24.64 42.43
CA THR A 118 -11.26 25.47 41.61
C THR A 118 -10.54 26.52 42.44
N SER A 119 -9.23 26.65 42.24
CA SER A 119 -8.40 27.62 42.95
C SER A 119 -8.86 29.07 42.71
N ARG A 120 -8.99 29.83 43.81
CA ARG A 120 -9.35 31.28 43.84
C ARG A 120 -8.35 32.18 43.10
N LEU A 121 -7.24 31.64 42.59
CA LEU A 121 -6.33 32.33 41.68
C LEU A 121 -6.81 32.37 40.21
N LYS A 122 -7.82 31.56 39.85
CA LYS A 122 -8.29 31.42 38.45
C LYS A 122 -9.63 32.12 38.17
N PHE A 123 -10.51 32.25 39.17
CA PHE A 123 -11.84 32.84 39.06
C PHE A 123 -12.25 33.56 40.35
N SER A 124 -13.10 34.58 40.25
CA SER A 124 -13.73 35.24 41.40
C SER A 124 -14.76 34.33 42.07
N GLN A 125 -14.95 34.50 43.39
CA GLN A 125 -15.95 33.75 44.16
C GLN A 125 -17.37 33.96 43.59
N GLU A 126 -17.69 35.18 43.12
CA GLU A 126 -18.99 35.49 42.50
C GLU A 126 -19.22 34.72 41.18
N GLU A 127 -18.16 34.46 40.41
CA GLU A 127 -18.24 33.71 39.16
C GLU A 127 -18.42 32.21 39.40
N ILE A 128 -17.73 31.68 40.42
CA ILE A 128 -17.85 30.28 40.86
C ILE A 128 -19.27 30.03 41.40
N ASP A 129 -19.77 30.88 42.30
CA ASP A 129 -21.13 30.83 42.83
C ASP A 129 -22.18 30.93 41.72
N LEU A 130 -21.97 31.80 40.73
CA LEU A 130 -22.85 31.95 39.56
C LEU A 130 -22.83 30.69 38.68
N ALA A 131 -21.68 30.05 38.47
CA ALA A 131 -21.57 28.80 37.73
C ALA A 131 -22.31 27.65 38.43
N ILE A 132 -22.11 27.48 39.75
CA ILE A 132 -22.79 26.45 40.55
C ILE A 132 -24.31 26.62 40.49
N ARG A 133 -24.83 27.84 40.74
CA ARG A 133 -26.27 28.13 40.65
C ARG A 133 -26.85 27.87 39.26
N ARG A 134 -26.09 28.16 38.19
CA ARG A 134 -26.50 27.88 36.80
C ARG A 134 -26.60 26.38 36.51
N LEU A 135 -25.70 25.56 37.07
CA LEU A 135 -25.67 24.11 36.87
C LEU A 135 -26.78 23.41 37.67
N GLN A 136 -27.00 23.79 38.93
CA GLN A 136 -28.10 23.30 39.76
C GLN A 136 -29.48 23.51 39.12
N HIS A 137 -29.68 24.65 38.43
CA HIS A 137 -30.92 24.94 37.70
C HIS A 137 -31.06 24.16 36.37
N ASP A 138 -29.96 23.78 35.70
CA ASP A 138 -30.00 22.94 34.49
C ASP A 138 -30.23 21.46 34.83
N ARG A 139 -29.71 21.02 35.98
CA ARG A 139 -29.69 19.62 36.42
C ARG A 139 -29.94 19.55 37.94
N PRO A 140 -31.19 19.41 38.40
CA PRO A 140 -31.52 19.26 39.83
C PRO A 140 -31.06 17.92 40.46
N GLN A 141 -30.29 17.10 39.72
CA GLN A 141 -29.58 15.92 40.23
C GLN A 141 -28.06 16.15 40.35
N VAL A 142 -27.53 17.35 40.07
CA VAL A 142 -26.15 17.70 40.44
C VAL A 142 -26.05 17.67 41.95
N HIS A 143 -25.21 16.77 42.46
CA HIS A 143 -25.27 16.31 43.85
C HIS A 143 -25.04 17.48 44.83
N THR A 144 -25.94 17.61 45.80
CA THR A 144 -25.68 18.33 47.06
C THR A 144 -24.60 17.61 47.87
N GLU A 145 -24.03 18.29 48.86
CA GLU A 145 -22.74 17.92 49.47
C GLU A 145 -22.80 16.68 50.41
N ASP A 146 -23.95 16.00 50.48
CA ASP A 146 -24.35 15.07 51.54
C ASP A 146 -24.41 13.57 51.15
N GLU A 147 -24.08 13.17 49.91
CA GLU A 147 -23.97 11.74 49.55
C GLU A 147 -22.52 11.20 49.70
N GLU A 148 -22.39 9.95 50.16
CA GLU A 148 -21.10 9.33 50.45
C GLU A 148 -20.18 9.30 49.22
N LYS A 149 -18.99 9.89 49.36
CA LYS A 149 -17.94 9.85 48.34
C LYS A 149 -17.41 8.42 48.19
N LEU A 150 -18.02 7.64 47.28
CA LEU A 150 -17.58 6.32 46.86
C LEU A 150 -16.06 6.32 46.63
N GLY A 151 -15.32 5.50 47.38
CA GLY A 151 -13.87 5.43 47.25
C GLY A 151 -13.47 5.03 45.84
N HIS A 152 -12.36 5.57 45.31
CA HIS A 152 -11.96 5.37 43.90
C HIS A 152 -12.01 3.89 43.43
N TRP A 153 -11.66 2.95 44.32
CA TRP A 153 -11.73 1.52 44.06
C TRP A 153 -13.16 0.94 44.03
N GLN A 154 -14.07 1.43 44.89
CA GLN A 154 -15.49 1.07 44.85
C GLN A 154 -16.15 1.62 43.58
N ALA A 155 -15.87 2.88 43.23
CA ALA A 155 -16.36 3.50 42.00
C ALA A 155 -15.89 2.71 40.76
N PHE A 156 -14.60 2.39 40.66
CA PHE A 156 -14.05 1.56 39.58
C PHE A 156 -14.73 0.19 39.49
N LYS A 157 -14.90 -0.51 40.64
CA LYS A 157 -15.54 -1.83 40.69
C LYS A 157 -17.02 -1.77 40.29
N LEU A 158 -17.74 -0.70 40.66
CA LEU A 158 -19.11 -0.44 40.26
C LEU A 158 -19.23 -0.17 38.75
N SER A 159 -18.34 0.65 38.19
CA SER A 159 -18.29 0.93 36.74
C SER A 159 -18.06 -0.35 35.92
N MET A 160 -17.13 -1.21 36.36
CA MET A 160 -16.78 -2.47 35.68
C MET A 160 -17.86 -3.56 35.80
N THR A 161 -18.64 -3.58 36.88
CA THR A 161 -19.69 -4.59 37.11
C THR A 161 -21.05 -4.24 36.49
N ASN A 162 -21.28 -2.96 36.15
CA ASN A 162 -22.55 -2.50 35.61
C ASN A 162 -22.69 -2.79 34.10
N TRP A 163 -23.60 -3.71 33.75
CA TRP A 163 -23.91 -4.09 32.36
C TRP A 163 -24.34 -2.92 31.46
N ARG A 164 -24.94 -1.86 32.03
CA ARG A 164 -25.30 -0.65 31.28
C ARG A 164 -24.07 0.11 30.80
N THR A 165 -22.98 0.10 31.58
CA THR A 165 -21.68 0.63 31.15
C THR A 165 -21.18 -0.12 29.92
N TRP A 166 -21.25 -1.45 29.93
CA TRP A 166 -20.78 -2.28 28.82
C TRP A 166 -21.59 -2.09 27.53
N LEU A 167 -22.92 -1.96 27.61
CA LEU A 167 -23.72 -1.58 26.44
C LEU A 167 -23.38 -0.18 25.91
N PHE A 168 -23.14 0.79 26.79
CA PHE A 168 -22.67 2.12 26.38
C PHE A 168 -21.28 2.06 25.73
N VAL A 169 -20.35 1.27 26.28
CA VAL A 169 -19.01 1.04 25.69
C VAL A 169 -19.13 0.39 24.31
N VAL A 170 -19.96 -0.64 24.12
CA VAL A 170 -20.16 -1.27 22.81
C VAL A 170 -20.77 -0.28 21.81
N GLY A 171 -21.79 0.49 22.20
CA GLY A 171 -22.37 1.52 21.32
C GLY A 171 -21.40 2.66 20.97
N TYR A 172 -20.62 3.12 21.96
CA TYR A 172 -19.57 4.12 21.77
C TYR A 172 -18.45 3.60 20.86
N MET A 173 -18.00 2.35 21.05
CA MET A 173 -16.98 1.72 20.20
C MET A 173 -17.51 1.35 18.81
N ALA A 174 -18.81 1.12 18.62
CA ALA A 174 -19.39 0.99 17.29
C ALA A 174 -19.35 2.32 16.53
N ILE A 175 -19.77 3.42 17.17
CA ILE A 175 -19.75 4.76 16.57
C ILE A 175 -18.30 5.22 16.34
N VAL A 176 -17.47 5.22 17.39
CA VAL A 176 -16.08 5.71 17.32
C VAL A 176 -15.16 4.73 16.57
N GLY A 177 -15.47 3.43 16.53
CA GLY A 177 -14.75 2.47 15.68
C GLY A 177 -15.08 2.64 14.20
N SER A 178 -16.35 2.82 13.85
CA SER A 178 -16.76 3.18 12.48
C SER A 178 -16.19 4.53 12.05
N SER A 179 -16.16 5.49 12.98
CA SER A 179 -15.53 6.80 12.76
C SER A 179 -14.04 6.62 12.47
N THR A 180 -13.35 5.80 13.27
CA THR A 180 -11.92 5.51 13.16
C THR A 180 -11.53 4.91 11.81
N LEU A 181 -12.35 4.00 11.28
CA LEU A 181 -12.14 3.38 9.98
C LEU A 181 -12.29 4.35 8.79
N SER A 182 -13.06 5.44 8.94
CA SER A 182 -13.59 6.20 7.79
C SER A 182 -12.54 7.03 7.03
N TYR A 183 -11.79 7.95 7.65
CA TYR A 183 -10.57 8.59 7.11
C TYR A 183 -9.28 8.04 7.68
N PHE A 184 -9.30 6.77 8.08
CA PHE A 184 -8.29 5.89 7.51
C PHE A 184 -8.52 5.68 6.00
N TYR A 185 -9.67 5.12 5.62
CA TYR A 185 -9.98 4.77 4.24
C TYR A 185 -9.90 6.00 3.30
N LEU A 186 -10.59 7.09 3.68
CA LEU A 186 -10.52 8.39 3.02
C LEU A 186 -9.08 8.92 2.90
N SER A 187 -8.20 8.80 3.92
CA SER A 187 -6.81 9.32 3.83
C SER A 187 -6.00 8.65 2.72
N TYR A 188 -6.12 7.33 2.59
CA TYR A 188 -5.47 6.58 1.50
C TYR A 188 -6.15 6.85 0.15
N PHE A 189 -7.47 7.01 0.16
CA PHE A 189 -8.25 7.33 -1.03
C PHE A 189 -7.99 8.76 -1.54
N TYR A 190 -7.74 9.75 -0.68
CA TYR A 190 -7.31 11.10 -1.05
C TYR A 190 -5.94 11.07 -1.73
N LEU A 191 -4.93 10.42 -1.11
CA LEU A 191 -3.60 10.28 -1.71
C LEU A 191 -3.66 9.55 -3.07
N THR A 192 -4.55 8.57 -3.21
CA THR A 192 -4.73 7.81 -4.47
C THR A 192 -5.46 8.63 -5.54
N LEU A 193 -6.55 9.30 -5.18
CA LEU A 193 -7.33 10.13 -6.12
C LEU A 193 -6.60 11.38 -6.55
N VAL A 194 -5.85 12.03 -5.66
CA VAL A 194 -5.14 13.27 -5.99
C VAL A 194 -3.90 12.99 -6.84
N LYS A 195 -3.24 11.83 -6.66
CA LYS A 195 -2.34 11.26 -7.68
C LYS A 195 -3.06 11.00 -9.01
N GLY A 196 -4.26 10.41 -8.97
CA GLY A 196 -5.13 10.24 -10.13
C GLY A 196 -5.67 11.53 -10.78
N LEU A 197 -5.49 12.68 -10.12
CA LEU A 197 -5.74 14.02 -10.66
C LEU A 197 -4.46 14.68 -11.24
N GLY A 198 -3.31 13.98 -11.22
CA GLY A 198 -2.05 14.43 -11.80
C GLY A 198 -1.15 15.26 -10.88
N TYR A 199 -1.40 15.27 -9.57
CA TYR A 199 -0.58 16.01 -8.60
C TYR A 199 0.51 15.12 -7.96
N GLU A 200 1.73 15.65 -7.86
CA GLU A 200 2.83 15.00 -7.13
C GLU A 200 2.54 14.82 -5.64
N PHE A 201 3.33 13.99 -4.95
CA PHE A 201 3.10 13.59 -3.55
C PHE A 201 2.96 14.77 -2.56
N THR A 202 3.77 15.82 -2.72
CA THR A 202 3.70 17.05 -1.90
C THR A 202 2.48 17.90 -2.25
N ALA A 203 2.21 18.11 -3.53
CA ALA A 203 1.00 18.78 -4.01
C ALA A 203 -0.29 18.05 -3.56
N ALA A 204 -0.25 16.71 -3.50
CA ALA A 204 -1.35 15.89 -3.03
C ALA A 204 -1.65 16.07 -1.54
N GLN A 205 -0.63 16.31 -0.71
CA GLN A 205 -0.82 16.67 0.70
C GLN A 205 -1.49 18.05 0.84
N TYR A 206 -1.09 19.06 0.05
CA TYR A 206 -1.75 20.37 0.10
C TYR A 206 -3.23 20.33 -0.31
N MET A 207 -3.61 19.43 -1.21
CA MET A 207 -5.01 19.24 -1.62
C MET A 207 -5.90 18.63 -0.52
N THR A 208 -5.37 18.14 0.61
CA THR A 208 -6.22 17.78 1.76
C THR A 208 -6.66 19.01 2.57
N ILE A 209 -5.99 20.15 2.45
CA ILE A 209 -6.29 21.36 3.26
C ILE A 209 -7.68 21.93 2.95
N PRO A 210 -8.14 22.07 1.68
CA PRO A 210 -9.51 22.52 1.38
C PRO A 210 -10.59 21.61 1.96
N ILE A 211 -10.34 20.30 1.99
CA ILE A 211 -11.26 19.30 2.55
C ILE A 211 -11.45 19.53 4.06
N PHE A 212 -10.36 19.63 4.82
CA PHE A 212 -10.42 19.95 6.26
C PHE A 212 -11.04 21.34 6.51
N GLY A 213 -10.82 22.31 5.63
CA GLY A 213 -11.43 23.63 5.69
C GLY A 213 -12.96 23.60 5.56
N VAL A 214 -13.49 22.83 4.61
CA VAL A 214 -14.95 22.63 4.47
C VAL A 214 -15.51 21.86 5.66
N ALA A 215 -14.85 20.78 6.09
CA ALA A 215 -15.25 19.99 7.27
C ALA A 215 -15.32 20.85 8.56
N PHE A 216 -14.38 21.78 8.74
CA PHE A 216 -14.38 22.76 9.83
C PHE A 216 -15.61 23.68 9.78
N VAL A 217 -15.91 24.27 8.61
CA VAL A 217 -17.06 25.18 8.43
C VAL A 217 -18.38 24.45 8.64
N VAL A 218 -18.54 23.26 8.05
CA VAL A 218 -19.74 22.41 8.21
C VAL A 218 -19.94 22.01 9.68
N THR A 219 -18.86 21.69 10.40
CA THR A 219 -18.91 21.37 11.84
C THR A 219 -19.33 22.56 12.69
N ALA A 220 -18.75 23.75 12.43
CA ALA A 220 -19.07 24.97 13.16
C ALA A 220 -20.52 25.43 12.94
N LEU A 221 -21.02 25.36 11.69
CA LEU A 221 -22.41 25.65 11.35
C LEU A 221 -23.37 24.64 11.99
N THR A 222 -23.07 23.34 11.90
CA THR A 222 -23.90 22.28 12.46
C THR A 222 -23.99 22.37 13.98
N GLY A 223 -22.87 22.61 14.69
CA GLY A 223 -22.87 22.82 16.15
C GLY A 223 -23.67 24.06 16.56
N SER A 224 -23.55 25.16 15.79
CA SER A 224 -24.30 26.39 16.03
C SER A 224 -25.81 26.22 15.81
N PHE A 225 -26.22 25.38 14.86
CA PHE A 225 -27.62 25.06 14.57
C PHE A 225 -28.21 24.05 15.56
N ALA A 226 -27.45 23.02 15.94
CA ALA A 226 -27.85 21.97 16.87
C ALA A 226 -28.09 22.48 18.31
N ASP A 227 -27.48 23.60 18.69
CA ASP A 227 -27.79 24.29 19.95
C ASP A 227 -29.00 25.24 19.85
N LYS A 228 -29.28 25.84 18.69
CA LYS A 228 -30.53 26.59 18.48
C LYS A 228 -31.74 25.66 18.51
N ASN A 229 -31.58 24.44 17.98
CA ASN A 229 -32.64 23.46 17.82
C ASN A 229 -32.38 22.19 18.67
N SER A 230 -32.14 22.35 19.97
CA SER A 230 -31.77 21.28 20.90
C SER A 230 -32.66 20.01 20.81
N LYS A 231 -33.98 20.19 20.62
CA LYS A 231 -34.95 19.09 20.45
C LYS A 231 -34.74 18.23 19.19
N TRP A 232 -34.07 18.76 18.16
CA TRP A 232 -33.87 18.09 16.87
C TRP A 232 -32.46 17.49 16.70
N ARG A 233 -31.60 17.57 17.72
CA ARG A 233 -30.20 17.08 17.68
C ARG A 233 -30.06 15.66 17.11
N GLY A 234 -30.91 14.73 17.52
CA GLY A 234 -30.91 13.35 17.00
C GLY A 234 -31.26 13.26 15.51
N VAL A 235 -32.25 14.01 15.04
CA VAL A 235 -32.66 14.03 13.62
C VAL A 235 -31.57 14.66 12.75
N ILE A 236 -30.91 15.71 13.25
CA ILE A 236 -29.75 16.34 12.57
C ILE A 236 -28.60 15.33 12.41
N LEU A 237 -28.31 14.53 13.44
CA LEU A 237 -27.30 13.47 13.37
C LEU A 237 -27.69 12.38 12.37
N CYS A 238 -28.92 11.85 12.43
CA CYS A 238 -29.39 10.83 11.49
C CYS A 238 -29.38 11.33 10.03
N ALA A 239 -29.71 12.60 9.80
CA ALA A 239 -29.63 13.22 8.47
C ALA A 239 -28.19 13.27 7.96
N TRP A 240 -27.23 13.72 8.78
CA TRP A 240 -25.81 13.72 8.41
C TRP A 240 -25.24 12.33 8.16
N MET A 241 -25.58 11.33 8.99
CA MET A 241 -25.17 9.94 8.76
C MET A 241 -25.78 9.36 7.47
N SER A 242 -27.02 9.73 7.14
CA SER A 242 -27.67 9.32 5.89
C SER A 242 -27.01 9.96 4.66
N VAL A 243 -26.60 11.23 4.75
CA VAL A 243 -25.85 11.92 3.68
C VAL A 243 -24.47 11.30 3.49
N ALA A 244 -23.72 11.02 4.57
CA ALA A 244 -22.42 10.35 4.49
C ALA A 244 -22.53 8.95 3.86
N MET A 245 -23.51 8.14 4.31
CA MET A 245 -23.77 6.83 3.72
C MET A 245 -24.07 6.91 2.20
N LEU A 246 -24.85 7.90 1.77
CA LEU A 246 -25.13 8.12 0.35
C LEU A 246 -23.87 8.59 -0.41
N CYS A 247 -23.07 9.49 0.15
CA CYS A 247 -21.80 9.92 -0.44
C CYS A 247 -20.84 8.75 -0.64
N ALA A 248 -20.61 7.93 0.40
CA ALA A 248 -19.77 6.74 0.35
C ALA A 248 -20.22 5.72 -0.71
N VAL A 249 -21.53 5.45 -0.82
CA VAL A 249 -22.09 4.58 -1.86
C VAL A 249 -21.87 5.15 -3.26
N ILE A 250 -22.12 6.44 -3.48
CA ILE A 250 -21.92 7.09 -4.79
C ILE A 250 -20.42 7.11 -5.17
N ILE A 251 -19.53 7.32 -4.20
CA ILE A 251 -18.07 7.26 -4.39
C ILE A 251 -17.63 5.87 -4.92
N CYS A 252 -18.21 4.79 -4.41
CA CYS A 252 -17.92 3.43 -4.89
C CYS A 252 -18.33 3.24 -6.36
N VAL A 253 -19.47 3.80 -6.78
CA VAL A 253 -20.04 3.64 -8.14
C VAL A 253 -19.44 4.59 -9.18
N VAL A 254 -19.12 5.84 -8.81
CA VAL A 254 -18.69 6.88 -9.76
C VAL A 254 -17.17 6.88 -9.94
N TYR A 255 -16.67 6.43 -11.09
CA TYR A 255 -15.24 6.33 -11.37
C TYR A 255 -14.53 7.65 -11.74
N ASN A 256 -15.25 8.76 -11.90
CA ASN A 256 -14.65 10.04 -12.26
C ASN A 256 -13.93 10.69 -11.06
N PHE A 257 -12.61 10.86 -11.16
CA PHE A 257 -11.74 11.43 -10.11
C PHE A 257 -12.21 12.80 -9.58
N LYS A 258 -12.68 13.71 -10.46
CA LYS A 258 -13.15 15.04 -10.05
C LYS A 258 -14.48 14.96 -9.29
N ALA A 259 -15.39 14.07 -9.71
CA ALA A 259 -16.64 13.82 -9.01
C ALA A 259 -16.42 13.16 -7.64
N ARG A 260 -15.53 12.16 -7.56
CA ARG A 260 -15.11 11.55 -6.30
C ARG A 260 -14.52 12.59 -5.35
N TYR A 261 -13.59 13.43 -5.81
CA TYR A 261 -13.00 14.49 -4.98
C TYR A 261 -14.08 15.46 -4.44
N ALA A 262 -15.02 15.90 -5.29
CA ALA A 262 -16.12 16.77 -4.85
C ALA A 262 -17.06 16.10 -3.81
N LEU A 263 -17.36 14.81 -3.97
CA LEU A 263 -18.13 14.04 -2.98
C LEU A 263 -17.38 13.88 -1.66
N LEU A 264 -16.06 13.65 -1.71
CA LEU A 264 -15.24 13.52 -0.51
C LEU A 264 -14.98 14.83 0.23
N VAL A 265 -15.17 15.99 -0.42
CA VAL A 265 -15.23 17.30 0.26
C VAL A 265 -16.51 17.44 1.10
N ILE A 266 -17.58 16.72 0.74
CA ILE A 266 -18.85 16.68 1.48
C ILE A 266 -18.80 15.62 2.60
N ASP A 267 -18.09 14.51 2.37
CA ASP A 267 -18.03 13.32 3.24
C ASP A 267 -16.99 13.37 4.38
N ALA A 268 -16.10 14.37 4.37
CA ALA A 268 -14.93 14.41 5.25
C ALA A 268 -15.24 14.69 6.73
N LYS A 269 -15.27 13.65 7.60
CA LYS A 269 -15.44 13.91 9.04
C LYS A 269 -14.83 13.02 10.14
N GLU A 270 -14.35 11.79 9.88
CA GLU A 270 -13.98 10.84 10.97
C GLU A 270 -12.73 9.97 10.65
N ALA A 271 -11.82 9.62 11.60
CA ALA A 271 -10.51 8.90 11.36
C ALA A 271 -9.90 8.23 12.63
N LEU A 272 -8.85 7.35 12.65
CA LEU A 272 -7.77 6.96 11.70
C LEU A 272 -7.20 5.52 12.00
N SER A 273 -6.44 4.86 11.10
CA SER A 273 -5.97 3.42 11.07
C SER A 273 -7.01 2.38 10.57
N LYS A 274 -6.71 1.27 9.84
CA LYS A 274 -5.53 0.57 9.25
C LYS A 274 -6.06 -0.31 8.06
N ARG A 275 -5.37 -0.85 7.03
CA ARG A 275 -3.98 -0.90 6.46
C ARG A 275 -4.13 -1.13 4.91
N GLN A 276 -3.10 -0.90 4.07
CA GLN A 276 -3.06 -1.44 2.68
C GLN A 276 -2.73 -2.94 2.63
N ILE A 277 -3.40 -3.68 1.74
CA ILE A 277 -2.86 -4.93 1.15
C ILE A 277 -1.94 -4.55 -0.02
N LYS A 278 -0.79 -5.23 -0.13
CA LYS A 278 0.18 -5.12 -1.25
C LYS A 278 -0.46 -5.71 -2.51
N GLY A 279 -1.08 -4.86 -3.33
CA GLY A 279 -2.04 -5.27 -4.36
C GLY A 279 -1.63 -6.48 -5.20
N SER A 280 -2.38 -7.57 -5.08
CA SER A 280 -2.25 -8.72 -5.97
C SER A 280 -2.88 -8.40 -7.31
N GLY A 281 -2.05 -8.20 -8.35
CA GLY A 281 -2.51 -8.44 -9.72
C GLY A 281 -3.09 -9.85 -9.80
N LYS A 282 -4.19 -10.03 -10.56
CA LYS A 282 -5.13 -11.17 -10.48
C LYS A 282 -4.54 -12.60 -10.64
N MET A 283 -3.24 -12.72 -10.91
CA MET A 283 -2.50 -13.96 -11.16
C MET A 283 -2.58 -14.95 -10.00
N ARG A 284 -2.45 -16.25 -10.30
CA ARG A 284 -2.43 -17.34 -9.32
C ARG A 284 -1.38 -18.39 -9.72
N LEU A 285 -0.85 -19.12 -8.74
CA LEU A 285 0.11 -20.21 -8.98
C LEU A 285 -0.51 -21.50 -9.53
N LEU A 286 -1.82 -21.65 -9.33
CA LEU A 286 -2.58 -22.82 -9.73
C LEU A 286 -3.68 -22.37 -10.70
N SER A 287 -3.76 -23.03 -11.84
CA SER A 287 -4.83 -22.88 -12.83
C SER A 287 -5.83 -24.03 -12.70
N PRO A 288 -7.08 -23.89 -13.18
CA PRO A 288 -8.04 -25.00 -13.18
C PRO A 288 -7.52 -26.28 -13.85
N ALA A 289 -6.80 -26.15 -14.97
CA ALA A 289 -6.21 -27.29 -15.67
C ALA A 289 -5.13 -28.02 -14.86
N THR A 290 -4.35 -27.28 -14.07
CA THR A 290 -3.28 -27.86 -13.23
C THR A 290 -3.81 -28.36 -11.89
N ALA A 291 -4.85 -27.74 -11.33
CA ALA A 291 -5.64 -28.29 -10.23
C ALA A 291 -6.23 -29.65 -10.63
N LYS A 292 -6.81 -29.75 -11.83
CA LYS A 292 -7.30 -31.02 -12.37
C LYS A 292 -6.18 -32.06 -12.49
N ALA A 293 -5.01 -31.70 -13.02
CA ALA A 293 -3.89 -32.64 -13.15
C ALA A 293 -3.38 -33.17 -11.80
N LEU A 294 -3.48 -32.40 -10.71
CA LEU A 294 -3.18 -32.85 -9.35
C LEU A 294 -4.28 -33.78 -8.79
N LEU A 295 -5.56 -33.46 -9.02
CA LEU A 295 -6.70 -34.32 -8.66
C LEU A 295 -6.66 -35.66 -9.40
N ASP A 296 -6.39 -35.65 -10.71
CA ASP A 296 -6.21 -36.83 -11.56
C ASP A 296 -5.02 -37.70 -11.09
N ALA A 297 -4.02 -37.09 -10.45
CA ALA A 297 -2.87 -37.77 -9.83
C ALA A 297 -3.10 -38.19 -8.36
N GLY A 298 -4.31 -37.99 -7.82
CA GLY A 298 -4.71 -38.45 -6.48
C GLY A 298 -4.45 -37.47 -5.32
N TYR A 299 -3.97 -36.25 -5.59
CA TYR A 299 -3.83 -35.23 -4.56
C TYR A 299 -5.20 -34.62 -4.20
N THR A 300 -5.44 -34.34 -2.92
CA THR A 300 -6.61 -33.53 -2.50
C THR A 300 -6.30 -32.04 -2.71
N VAL A 301 -7.02 -31.38 -3.61
CA VAL A 301 -6.84 -29.95 -3.91
C VAL A 301 -7.95 -29.12 -3.28
N ARG A 302 -7.59 -28.30 -2.28
CA ARG A 302 -8.46 -27.28 -1.69
C ARG A 302 -8.13 -25.91 -2.28
N VAL A 303 -9.15 -25.15 -2.64
CA VAL A 303 -9.03 -23.80 -3.21
C VAL A 303 -9.84 -22.84 -2.35
N GLU A 304 -9.16 -21.92 -1.68
CA GLU A 304 -9.85 -20.85 -0.96
C GLU A 304 -10.70 -19.99 -1.91
N GLU A 305 -11.78 -19.40 -1.43
CA GLU A 305 -12.46 -18.27 -2.10
C GLU A 305 -11.59 -17.00 -2.03
N SER A 306 -11.70 -16.12 -3.04
CA SER A 306 -11.05 -14.80 -3.05
C SER A 306 -11.61 -14.00 -4.22
N PRO A 307 -12.00 -12.72 -4.04
CA PRO A 307 -12.55 -11.90 -5.12
C PRO A 307 -11.47 -11.50 -6.15
N ASP A 308 -10.21 -11.35 -5.72
CA ASP A 308 -9.11 -10.79 -6.53
C ASP A 308 -8.40 -11.85 -7.41
N ARG A 309 -9.16 -12.66 -8.15
CA ARG A 309 -8.63 -13.76 -8.98
C ARG A 309 -8.97 -13.61 -10.46
N ILE A 310 -8.14 -14.20 -11.33
CA ILE A 310 -8.33 -14.18 -12.79
C ILE A 310 -9.25 -15.30 -13.31
N TYR A 311 -9.24 -16.47 -12.66
CA TYR A 311 -10.16 -17.58 -12.92
C TYR A 311 -11.41 -17.44 -12.05
N LYS A 312 -12.59 -17.76 -12.55
CA LYS A 312 -13.80 -17.82 -11.71
C LYS A 312 -13.67 -18.98 -10.70
N ILE A 313 -14.33 -18.87 -9.54
CA ILE A 313 -14.32 -19.95 -8.55
C ILE A 313 -14.99 -21.22 -9.10
N ASP A 314 -15.96 -21.05 -9.98
CA ASP A 314 -16.67 -22.13 -10.66
C ASP A 314 -15.74 -22.97 -11.55
N GLU A 315 -14.73 -22.35 -12.19
CA GLU A 315 -13.73 -23.09 -12.99
C GLU A 315 -12.94 -24.10 -12.15
N PHE A 316 -12.76 -23.86 -10.84
CA PHE A 316 -12.14 -24.81 -9.92
C PHE A 316 -13.14 -25.87 -9.41
N ARG A 317 -14.40 -25.49 -9.20
CA ARG A 317 -15.45 -26.43 -8.78
C ARG A 317 -15.79 -27.43 -9.89
N ASP A 318 -15.80 -26.99 -11.15
CA ASP A 318 -16.08 -27.80 -12.33
C ASP A 318 -15.00 -28.86 -12.61
N VAL A 319 -13.77 -28.65 -12.14
CA VAL A 319 -12.70 -29.68 -12.18
C VAL A 319 -12.64 -30.57 -10.92
N GLY A 320 -13.54 -30.35 -9.95
CA GLY A 320 -13.65 -31.16 -8.74
C GLY A 320 -12.76 -30.74 -7.57
N ALA A 321 -12.23 -29.52 -7.55
CA ALA A 321 -11.50 -29.00 -6.38
C ALA A 321 -12.47 -28.62 -5.25
N ASP A 322 -12.06 -28.87 -4.01
CA ASP A 322 -12.80 -28.52 -2.79
C ASP A 322 -12.71 -27.01 -2.54
N ILE A 323 -13.84 -26.34 -2.28
CA ILE A 323 -13.92 -24.88 -2.19
C ILE A 323 -14.13 -24.45 -0.74
N VAL A 324 -13.13 -23.77 -0.19
CA VAL A 324 -13.07 -23.42 1.24
C VAL A 324 -13.04 -21.90 1.47
N PRO A 325 -13.43 -21.37 2.65
CA PRO A 325 -13.37 -19.94 2.91
C PRO A 325 -11.96 -19.33 2.83
N ALA A 326 -11.88 -18.03 2.53
CA ALA A 326 -10.64 -17.26 2.54
C ALA A 326 -9.99 -17.25 3.94
N GLY A 327 -8.68 -17.49 4.01
CA GLY A 327 -7.93 -17.55 5.26
C GLY A 327 -8.15 -18.83 6.09
N SER A 328 -8.80 -19.85 5.52
CA SER A 328 -8.95 -21.16 6.17
C SER A 328 -7.61 -21.90 6.32
N TRP A 329 -6.61 -21.60 5.48
CA TRP A 329 -5.25 -22.15 5.56
C TRP A 329 -4.58 -22.01 6.94
N VAL A 330 -4.97 -21.01 7.75
CA VAL A 330 -4.42 -20.78 9.09
C VAL A 330 -4.76 -21.92 10.06
N ASN A 331 -5.90 -22.59 9.84
CA ASN A 331 -6.42 -23.68 10.69
C ASN A 331 -6.46 -25.03 9.94
N ALA A 332 -5.69 -25.17 8.85
CA ALA A 332 -5.55 -26.43 8.14
C ALA A 332 -4.82 -27.49 8.99
N PRO A 333 -4.92 -28.79 8.65
CA PRO A 333 -4.04 -29.81 9.20
C PRO A 333 -2.56 -29.51 8.88
N LYS A 334 -1.62 -29.79 9.80
CA LYS A 334 -0.17 -29.55 9.56
C LYS A 334 0.38 -30.27 8.32
N GLU A 335 -0.26 -31.36 7.91
CA GLU A 335 0.07 -32.13 6.70
C GLU A 335 -0.29 -31.40 5.37
N ASP A 336 -1.21 -30.43 5.40
CA ASP A 336 -1.59 -29.65 4.22
C ASP A 336 -0.43 -28.73 3.77
N ILE A 337 -0.18 -28.69 2.47
CA ILE A 337 0.85 -27.84 1.86
C ILE A 337 0.21 -26.55 1.33
N ILE A 338 0.64 -25.40 1.85
CA ILE A 338 0.04 -24.10 1.56
C ILE A 338 0.73 -23.46 0.33
N LEU A 339 0.06 -23.51 -0.82
CA LEU A 339 0.52 -22.94 -2.10
C LEU A 339 -0.03 -21.52 -2.30
N GLY A 340 0.84 -20.49 -2.31
CA GLY A 340 0.44 -19.08 -2.42
C GLY A 340 1.40 -18.26 -3.30
N LEU A 341 0.92 -17.23 -4.00
CA LEU A 341 1.79 -16.52 -4.97
C LEU A 341 2.84 -15.62 -4.30
N LYS A 342 2.46 -14.70 -3.42
CA LYS A 342 3.37 -13.70 -2.83
C LYS A 342 3.55 -13.91 -1.32
N GLU A 343 4.37 -13.04 -0.71
CA GLU A 343 4.57 -12.93 0.73
C GLU A 343 3.26 -13.05 1.53
N ILE A 344 3.31 -13.86 2.60
CA ILE A 344 2.27 -13.85 3.64
C ILE A 344 2.41 -12.55 4.44
N GLU A 345 1.33 -12.02 5.00
CA GLU A 345 1.42 -10.80 5.80
C GLU A 345 2.38 -10.98 6.99
N ALA A 346 3.43 -10.14 7.06
CA ALA A 346 4.38 -10.03 8.17
C ALA A 346 3.70 -9.46 9.44
N ASN A 347 2.83 -10.26 10.05
CA ASN A 347 2.03 -9.95 11.23
C ASN A 347 2.53 -10.68 12.51
N GLY A 348 3.56 -11.52 12.39
CA GLY A 348 4.13 -12.30 13.49
C GLY A 348 3.39 -13.61 13.80
N THR A 349 2.31 -13.95 13.08
CA THR A 349 1.63 -15.25 13.25
C THR A 349 2.61 -16.38 12.92
N PRO A 350 2.79 -17.39 13.80
CA PRO A 350 3.62 -18.57 13.53
C PRO A 350 3.18 -19.29 12.24
N LEU A 351 4.14 -19.87 11.52
CA LEU A 351 3.89 -20.54 10.23
C LEU A 351 4.31 -22.02 10.32
N PRO A 352 3.44 -22.92 10.86
CA PRO A 352 3.81 -24.29 11.20
C PRO A 352 3.66 -25.31 10.05
N HIS A 353 3.05 -24.93 8.93
CA HIS A 353 2.83 -25.82 7.77
C HIS A 353 4.08 -25.90 6.86
N THR A 354 3.97 -26.67 5.79
CA THR A 354 4.86 -26.54 4.62
C THR A 354 4.26 -25.50 3.66
N TYR A 355 5.04 -24.50 3.26
CA TYR A 355 4.61 -23.40 2.39
C TYR A 355 5.38 -23.38 1.07
N ILE A 356 4.68 -23.13 -0.03
CA ILE A 356 5.25 -22.93 -1.37
C ILE A 356 4.80 -21.55 -1.86
N HIS A 357 5.69 -20.55 -1.78
CA HIS A 357 5.41 -19.19 -2.26
C HIS A 357 6.68 -18.42 -2.60
N PHE A 358 6.54 -17.22 -3.21
CA PHE A 358 7.61 -16.23 -3.16
C PHE A 358 7.58 -15.54 -1.79
N ALA A 359 8.58 -15.82 -0.95
CA ALA A 359 8.72 -15.19 0.37
C ALA A 359 9.67 -13.98 0.33
N HIS A 360 10.62 -13.96 -0.60
CA HIS A 360 11.60 -12.90 -0.77
C HIS A 360 12.37 -12.58 0.53
N VAL A 361 12.85 -13.64 1.20
CA VAL A 361 13.69 -13.53 2.42
C VAL A 361 15.14 -13.97 2.19
N PHE A 362 15.42 -14.87 1.23
CA PHE A 362 16.74 -15.48 1.04
C PHE A 362 17.81 -14.58 0.38
N LYS A 363 17.50 -13.33 -0.01
CA LYS A 363 18.48 -12.30 -0.45
C LYS A 363 18.72 -11.23 0.64
N LYS A 364 18.30 -11.48 1.88
CA LYS A 364 18.42 -10.59 3.05
C LYS A 364 17.68 -9.24 2.89
N GLN A 365 16.53 -9.27 2.22
CA GLN A 365 15.60 -8.15 2.09
C GLN A 365 15.16 -7.56 3.44
N SER A 366 14.66 -6.31 3.45
CA SER A 366 14.22 -5.64 4.68
C SER A 366 13.17 -6.45 5.45
N GLY A 367 13.54 -6.93 6.65
CA GLY A 367 12.68 -7.76 7.52
C GLY A 367 12.86 -9.28 7.39
N TRP A 368 13.76 -9.75 6.52
CA TRP A 368 13.94 -11.18 6.21
C TRP A 368 14.08 -12.09 7.44
N ALA A 369 14.88 -11.68 8.43
CA ALA A 369 15.14 -12.50 9.62
C ALA A 369 13.88 -12.64 10.49
N THR A 370 13.09 -11.57 10.65
CA THR A 370 11.83 -11.60 11.37
C THR A 370 10.83 -12.54 10.71
N GLU A 371 10.73 -12.49 9.37
CA GLU A 371 9.79 -13.32 8.61
C GLU A 371 10.22 -14.80 8.59
N LEU A 372 11.50 -15.07 8.34
CA LEU A 372 12.06 -16.42 8.33
C LEU A 372 11.98 -17.10 9.72
N SER A 373 12.12 -16.32 10.79
CA SER A 373 11.93 -16.79 12.18
C SER A 373 10.52 -17.34 12.44
N ARG A 374 9.49 -16.91 11.68
CA ARG A 374 8.10 -17.39 11.86
C ARG A 374 7.93 -18.86 11.48
N PHE A 375 8.72 -19.34 10.52
CA PHE A 375 8.76 -20.74 10.13
C PHE A 375 9.62 -21.53 11.13
N ALA A 376 10.82 -21.03 11.43
CA ALA A 376 11.77 -21.69 12.34
C ALA A 376 11.19 -21.90 13.76
N ASN A 377 10.55 -20.87 14.34
CA ASN A 377 9.93 -20.94 15.67
C ASN A 377 8.65 -21.79 15.72
N ALA A 378 8.10 -22.19 14.56
CA ALA A 378 6.85 -22.93 14.44
C ALA A 378 7.03 -24.38 13.97
N ASP A 379 8.28 -24.82 13.74
CA ASP A 379 8.60 -26.08 13.07
C ASP A 379 7.91 -26.19 11.68
N GLY A 380 7.89 -25.08 10.94
CA GLY A 380 7.41 -25.01 9.56
C GLY A 380 8.53 -25.06 8.53
N LEU A 381 8.13 -25.22 7.26
CA LEU A 381 9.03 -25.37 6.12
C LEU A 381 8.64 -24.43 4.99
N LEU A 382 9.63 -23.80 4.33
CA LEU A 382 9.42 -22.91 3.19
C LEU A 382 10.19 -23.40 1.96
N TYR A 383 9.46 -23.71 0.90
CA TYR A 383 9.99 -23.89 -0.45
C TYR A 383 9.81 -22.60 -1.26
N ASP A 384 10.80 -21.69 -1.21
CA ASP A 384 10.71 -20.42 -1.96
C ASP A 384 10.82 -20.64 -3.48
N LEU A 385 9.80 -20.21 -4.22
CA LEU A 385 9.67 -20.35 -5.67
C LEU A 385 10.71 -19.56 -6.49
N GLU A 386 11.46 -18.65 -5.85
CA GLU A 386 12.62 -17.99 -6.44
C GLU A 386 13.84 -18.92 -6.50
N PHE A 387 13.89 -19.96 -5.66
CA PHE A 387 15.06 -20.84 -5.48
C PHE A 387 14.78 -22.32 -5.83
N LEU A 388 13.53 -22.67 -6.17
CA LEU A 388 13.13 -23.97 -6.68
C LEU A 388 13.78 -24.26 -8.04
N THR A 389 14.74 -25.17 -8.08
CA THR A 389 15.74 -25.31 -9.16
C THR A 389 15.96 -26.75 -9.62
N ASP A 390 16.25 -26.92 -10.92
CA ASP A 390 16.68 -28.19 -11.53
C ASP A 390 18.13 -28.55 -11.15
N GLU A 391 18.68 -29.60 -11.75
CA GLU A 391 20.03 -30.10 -11.45
C GLU A 391 21.14 -29.20 -12.00
N ASP A 392 20.85 -28.46 -13.07
CA ASP A 392 21.71 -27.41 -13.65
C ASP A 392 21.63 -26.08 -12.85
N GLY A 393 20.84 -26.04 -11.77
CA GLY A 393 20.60 -24.84 -10.96
C GLY A 393 19.68 -23.81 -11.62
N ARG A 394 18.98 -24.16 -12.70
CA ARG A 394 18.01 -23.27 -13.36
C ARG A 394 16.67 -23.33 -12.65
N ARG A 395 16.00 -22.19 -12.49
CA ARG A 395 14.66 -22.13 -11.89
C ARG A 395 13.64 -22.89 -12.72
N VAL A 396 12.84 -23.75 -12.08
CA VAL A 396 11.82 -24.55 -12.77
C VAL A 396 10.74 -23.64 -13.40
N ALA A 397 10.08 -22.82 -12.57
CA ALA A 397 9.03 -21.89 -12.98
C ALA A 397 9.43 -20.41 -12.77
N ALA A 398 9.16 -19.59 -13.79
CA ALA A 398 9.40 -18.14 -13.80
C ALA A 398 8.52 -17.48 -14.87
N PHE A 399 7.96 -16.29 -14.59
CA PHE A 399 7.06 -15.54 -15.49
C PHE A 399 7.78 -14.88 -16.70
N GLY A 400 8.82 -15.52 -17.23
CA GLY A 400 9.77 -14.90 -18.15
C GLY A 400 9.17 -14.53 -19.51
N TYR A 401 8.45 -15.44 -20.15
CA TYR A 401 7.94 -15.25 -21.52
C TYR A 401 6.93 -14.10 -21.58
N TRP A 402 5.90 -14.12 -20.73
CA TRP A 402 4.89 -13.07 -20.71
C TRP A 402 5.41 -11.72 -20.21
N ALA A 403 6.47 -11.67 -19.40
CA ALA A 403 7.15 -10.41 -19.08
C ALA A 403 7.74 -9.75 -20.35
N GLY A 404 8.47 -10.53 -21.16
CA GLY A 404 9.04 -10.05 -22.43
C GLY A 404 7.97 -9.68 -23.45
N TYR A 405 6.89 -10.46 -23.53
CA TYR A 405 5.76 -10.20 -24.42
C TYR A 405 5.04 -8.89 -24.06
N ALA A 406 4.66 -8.72 -22.79
CA ALA A 406 3.98 -7.52 -22.31
C ALA A 406 4.88 -6.28 -22.37
N GLY A 407 6.17 -6.41 -22.03
CA GLY A 407 7.14 -5.32 -22.14
C GLY A 407 7.30 -4.83 -23.58
N THR A 408 7.42 -5.74 -24.54
CA THR A 408 7.59 -5.39 -25.96
C THR A 408 6.31 -4.82 -26.56
N ALA A 409 5.15 -5.37 -26.21
CA ALA A 409 3.84 -4.80 -26.55
C ALA A 409 3.69 -3.36 -26.01
N LEU A 410 4.08 -3.12 -24.76
CA LEU A 410 4.06 -1.79 -24.15
C LEU A 410 5.06 -0.82 -24.80
N ALA A 411 6.24 -1.32 -25.19
CA ALA A 411 7.24 -0.53 -25.91
C ALA A 411 6.73 -0.09 -27.30
N LEU A 412 6.09 -1.01 -28.03
CA LEU A 412 5.46 -0.74 -29.33
C LEU A 412 4.26 0.22 -29.21
N LEU A 413 3.45 0.11 -28.15
CA LEU A 413 2.42 1.11 -27.80
C LEU A 413 3.03 2.49 -27.53
N SER A 414 4.16 2.55 -26.81
CA SER A 414 4.81 3.82 -26.46
C SER A 414 5.42 4.51 -27.68
N TRP A 415 6.12 3.76 -28.52
CA TRP A 415 6.65 4.22 -29.81
C TRP A 415 5.53 4.74 -30.71
N ALA A 416 4.44 3.98 -30.83
CA ALA A 416 3.29 4.40 -31.62
C ALA A 416 2.62 5.66 -31.04
N HIS A 417 2.47 5.76 -29.71
CA HIS A 417 1.94 6.94 -29.05
C HIS A 417 2.81 8.18 -29.32
N GLN A 418 4.13 8.06 -29.24
CA GLN A 418 5.05 9.18 -29.43
C GLN A 418 4.99 9.74 -30.86
N LEU A 419 4.94 8.87 -31.87
CA LEU A 419 4.82 9.29 -33.27
C LEU A 419 3.47 9.94 -33.58
N LEU A 420 2.39 9.43 -32.98
CA LEU A 420 1.03 9.96 -33.18
C LEU A 420 0.76 11.23 -32.33
N ASN A 421 1.45 11.42 -31.21
CA ASN A 421 1.26 12.54 -30.28
C ASN A 421 2.62 13.06 -29.75
N PRO A 422 3.43 13.74 -30.59
CA PRO A 422 4.75 14.23 -30.17
C PRO A 422 4.67 15.17 -28.96
N GLY A 423 5.53 14.97 -27.97
CA GLY A 423 5.58 15.78 -26.75
C GLY A 423 4.41 15.59 -25.77
N VAL A 424 3.45 14.70 -26.06
CA VAL A 424 2.35 14.36 -25.14
C VAL A 424 2.74 13.12 -24.32
N PRO A 425 2.79 13.19 -22.97
CA PRO A 425 3.04 12.03 -22.12
C PRO A 425 2.04 10.90 -22.38
N GLN A 426 2.50 9.64 -22.30
CA GLN A 426 1.63 8.49 -22.44
C GLN A 426 0.78 8.28 -21.18
N GLY A 427 -0.54 8.27 -21.34
CA GLY A 427 -1.47 8.00 -20.25
C GLY A 427 -1.54 6.51 -19.85
N PRO A 428 -2.40 6.16 -18.87
CA PRO A 428 -2.56 4.80 -18.36
C PRO A 428 -2.83 3.76 -19.45
N VAL A 429 -2.19 2.59 -19.33
CA VAL A 429 -2.41 1.44 -20.21
C VAL A 429 -3.26 0.40 -19.46
N PRO A 430 -4.35 -0.11 -20.07
CA PRO A 430 -5.20 -1.10 -19.42
C PRO A 430 -4.48 -2.45 -19.29
N VAL A 431 -4.66 -3.12 -18.14
CA VAL A 431 -4.53 -4.57 -18.04
C VAL A 431 -5.65 -5.19 -18.90
N VAL A 432 -5.32 -6.21 -19.70
CA VAL A 432 -6.28 -6.86 -20.59
C VAL A 432 -6.61 -8.27 -20.12
N ASP A 433 -7.73 -8.81 -20.61
CA ASP A 433 -8.18 -10.16 -20.23
C ASP A 433 -7.50 -11.29 -21.04
N SER A 434 -6.78 -10.97 -22.13
CA SER A 434 -5.98 -11.93 -22.90
C SER A 434 -4.82 -11.31 -23.70
N ALA A 435 -3.83 -12.13 -24.04
CA ALA A 435 -2.72 -11.80 -24.93
C ALA A 435 -3.16 -11.50 -26.38
N SER A 436 -4.25 -12.10 -26.85
CA SER A 436 -4.84 -11.75 -28.15
C SER A 436 -5.37 -10.31 -28.15
N ALA A 437 -6.10 -9.91 -27.11
CA ALA A 437 -6.60 -8.53 -26.96
C ALA A 437 -5.46 -7.51 -26.82
N LEU A 438 -4.36 -7.86 -26.14
CA LEU A 438 -3.15 -7.04 -26.12
C LEU A 438 -2.59 -6.84 -27.54
N THR A 439 -2.47 -7.93 -28.30
CA THR A 439 -1.88 -7.93 -29.64
C THR A 439 -2.72 -7.11 -30.62
N GLU A 440 -4.04 -7.25 -30.60
CA GLU A 440 -4.97 -6.44 -31.41
C GLU A 440 -4.90 -4.94 -31.05
N LEU A 441 -4.89 -4.62 -29.75
CA LEU A 441 -4.76 -3.24 -29.25
C LEU A 441 -3.45 -2.59 -29.72
N VAL A 442 -2.32 -3.30 -29.59
CA VAL A 442 -1.00 -2.77 -29.99
C VAL A 442 -0.93 -2.62 -31.50
N LYS A 443 -1.36 -3.64 -32.25
CA LYS A 443 -1.35 -3.63 -33.72
C LYS A 443 -2.15 -2.48 -34.30
N GLY A 444 -3.37 -2.24 -33.80
CA GLY A 444 -4.19 -1.09 -34.22
C GLY A 444 -3.57 0.28 -33.95
N LYS A 445 -2.63 0.40 -33.00
CA LYS A 445 -1.84 1.63 -32.78
C LYS A 445 -0.58 1.67 -33.64
N VAL A 446 0.10 0.55 -33.81
CA VAL A 446 1.31 0.43 -34.64
C VAL A 446 0.99 0.66 -36.13
N ASP A 447 -0.11 0.13 -36.66
CA ASP A 447 -0.53 0.38 -38.05
C ASP A 447 -0.90 1.86 -38.30
N ALA A 448 -1.47 2.54 -37.30
CA ALA A 448 -1.70 3.99 -37.36
C ALA A 448 -0.37 4.77 -37.34
N ALA A 449 0.55 4.43 -36.43
CA ALA A 449 1.86 5.07 -36.33
C ALA A 449 2.76 4.80 -37.55
N ARG A 450 2.65 3.61 -38.16
CA ARG A 450 3.30 3.25 -39.42
C ARG A 450 2.95 4.22 -40.56
N SER A 451 1.71 4.73 -40.58
CA SER A 451 1.27 5.73 -41.56
C SER A 451 1.94 7.09 -41.34
N ALA A 452 2.25 7.45 -40.09
CA ALA A 452 3.06 8.63 -39.77
C ALA A 452 4.57 8.40 -40.03
N ASN A 453 5.06 7.16 -39.86
CA ASN A 453 6.45 6.76 -40.04
C ASN A 453 6.80 6.35 -41.49
N HIS A 454 6.29 7.09 -42.49
CA HIS A 454 6.54 6.85 -43.92
C HIS A 454 6.28 5.41 -44.43
N GLY A 455 5.40 4.66 -43.77
CA GLY A 455 5.09 3.25 -44.09
C GLY A 455 6.02 2.22 -43.45
N ALA A 456 7.03 2.64 -42.69
CA ALA A 456 8.00 1.77 -42.03
C ALA A 456 7.57 1.37 -40.61
N LEU A 457 7.91 0.14 -40.22
CA LEU A 457 7.80 -0.39 -38.85
C LEU A 457 9.09 -0.10 -38.06
N PRO A 458 9.06 -0.13 -36.71
CA PRO A 458 10.24 0.13 -35.90
C PRO A 458 11.26 -1.00 -36.02
N ARG A 459 12.54 -0.63 -35.94
CA ARG A 459 13.65 -1.53 -35.69
C ARG A 459 13.78 -1.81 -34.20
N LEU A 460 13.78 -3.09 -33.84
CA LEU A 460 13.91 -3.55 -32.45
C LEU A 460 15.31 -4.15 -32.22
N ILE A 461 15.86 -3.95 -31.03
CA ILE A 461 16.96 -4.76 -30.50
C ILE A 461 16.52 -5.41 -29.18
N VAL A 462 16.68 -6.73 -29.11
CA VAL A 462 16.33 -7.56 -27.95
C VAL A 462 17.61 -8.20 -27.43
N ILE A 463 18.07 -7.78 -26.25
CA ILE A 463 19.26 -8.34 -25.59
C ILE A 463 18.81 -9.40 -24.57
N GLY A 464 19.38 -10.61 -24.64
CA GLY A 464 18.89 -11.80 -23.93
C GLY A 464 17.87 -12.61 -24.75
N ALA A 465 17.99 -12.58 -26.08
CA ALA A 465 17.07 -13.13 -27.06
C ALA A 465 16.79 -14.64 -26.93
N LEU A 466 17.75 -15.43 -26.43
CA LEU A 466 17.61 -16.89 -26.31
C LEU A 466 16.85 -17.32 -25.05
N GLY A 467 16.77 -16.43 -24.05
CA GLY A 467 16.07 -16.64 -22.79
C GLY A 467 14.55 -16.69 -22.93
N ARG A 468 13.84 -17.09 -21.85
CA ARG A 468 12.36 -17.12 -21.80
C ARG A 468 11.78 -15.73 -22.14
N CYS A 469 12.33 -14.67 -21.56
CA CYS A 469 11.95 -13.28 -21.84
C CYS A 469 12.22 -12.89 -23.29
N GLY A 470 13.42 -13.14 -23.82
CA GLY A 470 13.78 -12.79 -25.20
C GLY A 470 12.85 -13.42 -26.23
N LYS A 471 12.50 -14.70 -26.04
CA LYS A 471 11.53 -15.41 -26.88
C LYS A 471 10.13 -14.78 -26.83
N GLY A 472 9.65 -14.37 -25.65
CA GLY A 472 8.37 -13.67 -25.52
C GLY A 472 8.37 -12.28 -26.15
N ALA A 473 9.47 -11.54 -26.01
CA ALA A 473 9.66 -10.24 -26.65
C ALA A 473 9.64 -10.35 -28.19
N ILE A 474 10.38 -11.31 -28.73
CA ILE A 474 10.41 -11.64 -30.16
C ILE A 474 9.01 -12.04 -30.66
N ALA A 475 8.31 -12.92 -29.93
CA ALA A 475 6.98 -13.38 -30.30
C ALA A 475 5.93 -12.23 -30.36
N ALA A 476 5.99 -11.27 -29.42
CA ALA A 476 5.13 -10.09 -29.47
C ALA A 476 5.38 -9.23 -30.71
N ALA A 477 6.66 -8.95 -31.01
CA ALA A 477 7.06 -8.18 -32.18
C ALA A 477 6.62 -8.87 -33.50
N GLU A 478 6.86 -10.17 -33.62
CA GLU A 478 6.48 -10.98 -34.79
C GLU A 478 4.95 -11.08 -34.95
N ALA A 479 4.19 -11.22 -33.86
CA ALA A 479 2.72 -11.24 -33.89
C ALA A 479 2.10 -9.90 -34.34
N ILE A 480 2.76 -8.78 -34.04
CA ILE A 480 2.37 -7.44 -34.50
C ILE A 480 2.80 -7.22 -35.97
N GLY A 481 3.78 -7.98 -36.48
CA GLY A 481 4.26 -7.95 -37.87
C GLY A 481 5.61 -7.24 -38.05
N VAL A 482 6.34 -6.96 -36.96
CA VAL A 482 7.67 -6.36 -36.98
C VAL A 482 8.71 -7.41 -37.35
N SER A 483 9.59 -7.10 -38.32
CA SER A 483 10.56 -8.03 -38.89
C SER A 483 12.04 -7.63 -38.75
N ASP A 484 12.36 -6.33 -38.61
CA ASP A 484 13.72 -5.87 -38.30
C ASP A 484 13.98 -5.96 -36.79
N ILE A 485 14.34 -7.16 -36.34
CA ILE A 485 14.64 -7.48 -34.93
C ILE A 485 16.08 -7.98 -34.83
N LEU A 486 16.95 -7.16 -34.22
CA LEU A 486 18.27 -7.58 -33.76
C LEU A 486 18.12 -8.47 -32.52
N LYS A 487 18.32 -9.77 -32.71
CA LYS A 487 18.22 -10.81 -31.68
C LYS A 487 19.63 -11.06 -31.11
N TRP A 488 19.92 -10.52 -29.93
CA TRP A 488 21.26 -10.52 -29.31
C TRP A 488 21.28 -11.30 -27.99
N ASP A 489 22.40 -11.93 -27.67
CA ASP A 489 22.59 -12.70 -26.44
C ASP A 489 24.05 -12.60 -25.94
N ILE A 490 24.54 -13.60 -25.19
CA ILE A 490 25.91 -13.62 -24.63
C ILE A 490 26.99 -13.47 -25.72
N ALA A 491 26.78 -14.02 -26.92
CA ALA A 491 27.75 -13.94 -28.02
C ALA A 491 28.04 -12.48 -28.41
N GLU A 492 27.00 -11.68 -28.67
CA GLU A 492 27.12 -10.29 -29.09
C GLU A 492 27.47 -9.35 -27.93
N THR A 493 26.99 -9.64 -26.71
CA THR A 493 27.24 -8.80 -25.53
C THR A 493 28.61 -9.02 -24.90
N SER A 494 29.26 -10.16 -25.12
CA SER A 494 30.60 -10.48 -24.60
C SER A 494 31.69 -9.47 -24.99
N LYS A 495 31.50 -8.71 -26.07
CA LYS A 495 32.42 -7.64 -26.51
C LYS A 495 32.51 -6.45 -25.56
N GLY A 496 31.56 -6.30 -24.64
CA GLY A 496 31.43 -5.15 -23.74
C GLY A 496 30.76 -3.95 -24.41
N GLY A 497 29.84 -3.29 -23.70
CA GLY A 497 29.20 -2.05 -24.15
C GLY A 497 29.97 -0.78 -23.76
N PRO A 498 29.47 0.42 -24.14
CA PRO A 498 28.15 0.66 -24.73
C PRO A 498 28.03 0.21 -26.19
N PHE A 499 26.82 -0.16 -26.61
CA PHE A 499 26.54 -0.68 -27.94
C PHE A 499 25.90 0.37 -28.86
N THR A 500 26.57 0.72 -29.96
CA THR A 500 26.03 1.63 -30.99
C THR A 500 24.71 1.15 -31.58
N GLU A 501 24.53 -0.16 -31.63
CA GLU A 501 23.37 -0.85 -32.18
C GLU A 501 22.09 -0.55 -31.39
N VAL A 502 22.22 -0.24 -30.09
CA VAL A 502 21.12 0.24 -29.22
C VAL A 502 20.65 1.62 -29.65
N ALA A 503 21.57 2.58 -29.86
CA ALA A 503 21.21 3.93 -30.32
C ALA A 503 20.65 3.96 -31.76
N SER A 504 21.09 3.02 -32.62
CA SER A 504 20.67 2.88 -34.02
C SER A 504 19.30 2.22 -34.23
N SER A 505 18.74 1.59 -33.19
CA SER A 505 17.42 0.93 -33.22
C SER A 505 16.36 1.91 -32.73
N ASP A 506 15.08 1.75 -33.12
CA ASP A 506 14.01 2.65 -32.64
C ASP A 506 13.51 2.25 -31.25
N ILE A 507 13.56 0.95 -30.93
CA ILE A 507 13.16 0.36 -29.65
C ILE A 507 14.24 -0.63 -29.15
N PHE A 508 14.57 -0.56 -27.87
CA PHE A 508 15.44 -1.51 -27.17
C PHE A 508 14.65 -2.23 -26.07
N VAL A 509 14.72 -3.57 -26.05
CA VAL A 509 14.17 -4.42 -24.99
C VAL A 509 15.30 -5.18 -24.30
N ASN A 510 15.44 -5.02 -22.98
CA ASN A 510 16.37 -5.80 -22.17
C ASN A 510 15.67 -6.96 -21.47
N CYS A 511 16.17 -8.17 -21.73
CA CYS A 511 15.76 -9.42 -21.11
C CYS A 511 16.90 -10.11 -20.32
N VAL A 512 18.04 -9.43 -20.11
CA VAL A 512 19.15 -9.93 -19.30
C VAL A 512 19.02 -9.44 -17.87
N TYR A 513 18.70 -10.36 -16.96
CA TYR A 513 18.85 -10.17 -15.52
C TYR A 513 20.32 -10.37 -15.13
N LEU A 514 20.90 -9.39 -14.44
CA LEU A 514 22.28 -9.46 -13.98
C LEU A 514 22.38 -9.98 -12.54
N GLY A 515 23.36 -10.84 -12.32
CA GLY A 515 23.72 -11.32 -10.99
C GLY A 515 24.64 -10.37 -10.23
N SER A 516 25.36 -10.94 -9.27
CA SER A 516 26.33 -10.27 -8.39
C SER A 516 27.59 -9.72 -9.07
N HIS A 517 27.69 -9.76 -10.40
CA HIS A 517 28.88 -9.34 -11.15
C HIS A 517 28.56 -8.14 -12.03
N LYS A 518 29.34 -7.06 -11.87
CA LYS A 518 29.24 -5.86 -12.67
C LYS A 518 29.78 -6.11 -14.08
N ILE A 519 28.96 -5.81 -15.10
CA ILE A 519 29.37 -5.84 -16.51
C ILE A 519 29.50 -4.40 -17.05
N PRO A 520 30.15 -4.18 -18.20
CA PRO A 520 30.07 -2.90 -18.91
C PRO A 520 28.62 -2.58 -19.28
N PRO A 521 28.17 -1.31 -19.15
CA PRO A 521 26.79 -0.94 -19.44
C PRO A 521 26.47 -1.11 -20.93
N PHE A 522 25.25 -1.54 -21.24
CA PHE A 522 24.77 -1.72 -22.61
C PHE A 522 24.60 -0.38 -23.33
N THR A 523 24.34 0.70 -22.60
CA THR A 523 24.26 2.07 -23.12
C THR A 523 24.57 3.10 -22.03
N THR A 524 24.91 4.33 -22.42
CA THR A 524 25.25 5.46 -21.52
C THR A 524 24.64 6.76 -22.08
N PHE A 525 24.56 7.83 -21.27
CA PHE A 525 24.10 9.14 -21.74
C PHE A 525 24.91 9.66 -22.95
N GLU A 526 26.24 9.46 -22.93
CA GLU A 526 27.15 9.79 -24.04
C GLU A 526 26.80 9.01 -25.32
N ALA A 527 26.56 7.70 -25.21
CA ALA A 527 26.19 6.85 -26.34
C ALA A 527 24.78 7.14 -26.89
N LEU A 528 23.89 7.73 -26.07
CA LEU A 528 22.56 8.13 -26.49
C LEU A 528 22.49 9.57 -27.01
N SER A 529 23.44 10.43 -26.67
CA SER A 529 23.52 11.80 -27.25
C SER A 529 24.20 11.82 -28.63
N ALA A 530 24.26 10.66 -29.30
CA ALA A 530 24.72 10.53 -30.68
C ALA A 530 23.78 11.28 -31.65
N PRO A 531 24.30 12.08 -32.59
CA PRO A 531 23.49 12.96 -33.45
C PRO A 531 22.58 12.22 -34.43
N ASP A 532 22.82 10.93 -34.64
CA ASP A 532 22.04 10.02 -35.48
C ASP A 532 21.15 9.04 -34.67
N ARG A 533 21.00 9.23 -33.35
CA ARG A 533 20.16 8.37 -32.50
C ARG A 533 18.74 8.25 -33.05
N ARG A 534 18.33 7.00 -33.30
CA ARG A 534 16.95 6.61 -33.61
C ARG A 534 16.15 6.18 -32.39
N LEU A 535 16.84 5.74 -31.32
CA LEU A 535 16.21 5.15 -30.14
C LEU A 535 15.23 6.10 -29.45
N ARG A 536 13.98 5.64 -29.33
CA ARG A 536 12.84 6.37 -28.75
C ARG A 536 12.29 5.70 -27.50
N VAL A 537 12.36 4.37 -27.43
CA VAL A 537 11.82 3.61 -26.30
C VAL A 537 12.83 2.57 -25.82
N ILE A 538 13.09 2.56 -24.52
CA ILE A 538 13.75 1.46 -23.81
C ILE A 538 12.69 0.75 -22.97
N CYS A 539 12.63 -0.58 -23.03
CA CYS A 539 11.89 -1.39 -22.06
C CYS A 539 12.87 -2.32 -21.36
N ASP A 540 13.13 -2.03 -20.08
CA ASP A 540 13.93 -2.93 -19.25
C ASP A 540 12.99 -3.89 -18.49
N VAL A 541 12.84 -5.09 -19.05
CA VAL A 541 12.04 -6.17 -18.44
C VAL A 541 12.78 -6.77 -17.22
N SER A 542 14.07 -6.48 -17.08
CA SER A 542 14.91 -6.90 -15.95
C SER A 542 15.23 -5.73 -15.00
N CYS A 543 14.40 -4.69 -15.01
CA CYS A 543 14.67 -3.41 -14.36
C CYS A 543 14.97 -3.51 -12.85
N ASP A 544 16.14 -3.00 -12.48
CA ASP A 544 16.49 -2.69 -11.09
C ASP A 544 17.27 -1.36 -11.02
N PRO A 545 16.56 -0.20 -11.02
CA PRO A 545 17.18 1.12 -10.91
C PRO A 545 17.95 1.35 -9.61
N ASN A 546 17.81 0.48 -8.59
CA ASN A 546 18.55 0.58 -7.33
C ASN A 546 19.85 -0.26 -7.34
N SER A 547 20.08 -1.05 -8.39
CA SER A 547 21.26 -1.92 -8.50
C SER A 547 22.48 -1.15 -8.99
N GLU A 548 23.59 -1.23 -8.23
CA GLU A 548 24.91 -0.74 -8.66
C GLU A 548 25.45 -1.44 -9.92
N ASN A 549 24.82 -2.56 -10.32
CA ASN A 549 25.13 -3.34 -11.52
C ASN A 549 24.15 -3.09 -12.69
N ASN A 550 23.21 -2.13 -12.59
CA ASN A 550 22.26 -1.80 -13.67
C ASN A 550 23.00 -1.57 -15.02
N PRO A 551 22.70 -2.34 -16.09
CA PRO A 551 23.38 -2.20 -17.38
C PRO A 551 22.86 -1.02 -18.22
N ILE A 552 21.80 -0.37 -17.77
CA ILE A 552 21.11 0.74 -18.43
C ILE A 552 21.07 1.92 -17.42
N PRO A 553 22.23 2.50 -17.06
CA PRO A 553 22.36 3.56 -16.06
C PRO A 553 21.90 4.93 -16.59
N VAL A 554 20.69 4.99 -17.13
CA VAL A 554 20.08 6.20 -17.73
C VAL A 554 18.71 6.55 -17.12
N TYR A 555 18.26 5.79 -16.12
CA TYR A 555 17.03 6.00 -15.36
C TYR A 555 17.22 5.59 -13.89
N SER A 556 16.42 6.17 -12.99
CA SER A 556 16.56 6.00 -11.53
C SER A 556 15.23 5.77 -10.79
N SER A 557 14.18 5.34 -11.50
CA SER A 557 12.85 5.11 -10.93
C SER A 557 12.07 4.03 -11.71
N TYR A 558 11.17 3.32 -11.02
CA TYR A 558 10.24 2.39 -11.65
C TYR A 558 9.08 3.14 -12.31
N SER A 559 8.52 2.57 -13.38
CA SER A 559 7.26 3.00 -14.00
C SER A 559 6.10 2.06 -13.60
N SER A 560 4.85 2.41 -13.93
CA SER A 560 3.66 1.60 -13.59
C SER A 560 2.63 1.62 -14.71
N PHE A 561 1.58 0.80 -14.68
CA PHE A 561 0.58 0.83 -15.77
C PHE A 561 -0.20 2.16 -15.85
N GLU A 562 -0.29 2.91 -14.74
CA GLU A 562 -0.84 4.27 -14.71
C GLU A 562 0.09 5.30 -15.37
N ASN A 563 1.41 5.14 -15.19
CA ASN A 563 2.44 6.00 -15.77
C ASN A 563 3.50 5.09 -16.43
N PRO A 564 3.27 4.59 -17.66
CA PRO A 564 4.04 3.49 -18.24
C PRO A 564 5.50 3.81 -18.52
N THR A 565 5.83 5.09 -18.64
CA THR A 565 7.15 5.58 -19.04
C THR A 565 7.70 6.62 -18.08
N VAL A 566 8.95 6.47 -17.66
CA VAL A 566 9.75 7.54 -17.03
C VAL A 566 10.66 8.19 -18.08
N PRO A 567 11.05 9.47 -17.90
CA PRO A 567 12.11 10.08 -18.69
C PRO A 567 13.49 9.52 -18.30
N ALA A 568 14.52 9.83 -19.09
CA ALA A 568 15.90 9.63 -18.66
C ALA A 568 16.27 10.58 -17.50
N SER A 569 17.22 10.18 -16.65
CA SER A 569 17.63 10.98 -15.48
C SER A 569 18.45 12.23 -15.83
N GLU A 570 18.99 12.31 -17.04
CA GLU A 570 19.71 13.48 -17.58
C GLU A 570 19.15 13.86 -18.96
N HIS A 571 19.51 15.05 -19.47
CA HIS A 571 19.13 15.47 -20.82
C HIS A 571 19.94 14.70 -21.88
N ILE A 572 19.28 14.27 -22.95
CA ILE A 572 19.89 13.51 -24.04
C ILE A 572 19.48 14.15 -25.37
N ASP A 573 20.46 14.60 -26.15
CA ASP A 573 20.24 15.22 -27.45
C ASP A 573 19.57 14.26 -28.45
N GLY A 574 18.73 14.80 -29.33
CA GLY A 574 17.99 14.03 -30.36
C GLY A 574 16.50 13.82 -30.03
N PRO A 575 15.86 12.72 -30.46
CA PRO A 575 14.43 12.49 -30.21
C PRO A 575 14.14 12.25 -28.72
N GLU A 576 12.92 12.55 -28.27
CA GLU A 576 12.46 12.22 -26.91
C GLU A 576 12.65 10.71 -26.62
N LEU A 577 13.28 10.39 -25.48
CA LEU A 577 13.51 9.03 -25.02
C LEU A 577 12.55 8.68 -23.87
N ARG A 578 11.86 7.54 -23.97
CA ARG A 578 10.94 7.01 -22.96
C ARG A 578 11.44 5.68 -22.42
N ILE A 579 11.39 5.49 -21.11
CA ILE A 579 11.94 4.29 -20.45
C ILE A 579 10.82 3.59 -19.66
N ILE A 580 10.59 2.31 -19.97
CA ILE A 580 9.62 1.44 -19.32
C ILE A 580 10.38 0.54 -18.35
N ALA A 581 10.07 0.67 -17.06
CA ALA A 581 10.72 -0.04 -15.96
C ALA A 581 9.65 -0.54 -14.97
N ILE A 582 8.76 -1.42 -15.45
CA ILE A 582 7.69 -2.02 -14.65
C ILE A 582 8.16 -3.41 -14.16
N ASP A 583 8.33 -3.58 -12.85
CA ASP A 583 8.82 -4.81 -12.22
C ASP A 583 7.81 -6.00 -12.27
N HIS A 584 6.57 -5.73 -12.71
CA HIS A 584 5.46 -6.68 -12.69
C HIS A 584 4.72 -6.82 -14.04
N LEU A 585 5.41 -6.58 -15.17
CA LEU A 585 4.87 -6.71 -16.54
C LEU A 585 3.91 -7.89 -16.83
N PRO A 586 4.14 -9.14 -16.35
CA PRO A 586 3.23 -10.27 -16.55
C PRO A 586 1.76 -10.00 -16.15
N THR A 587 1.48 -9.12 -15.19
CA THR A 587 0.10 -8.86 -14.77
C THR A 587 -0.75 -8.18 -15.86
N MET A 588 -0.14 -7.66 -16.93
CA MET A 588 -0.88 -7.14 -18.10
C MET A 588 -1.67 -8.25 -18.83
N VAL A 589 -1.16 -9.49 -18.78
CA VAL A 589 -1.74 -10.72 -19.37
C VAL A 589 -1.79 -11.80 -18.28
N ALA A 590 -2.54 -11.49 -17.22
CA ALA A 590 -2.51 -12.22 -15.95
C ALA A 590 -2.99 -13.68 -16.05
N ARG A 591 -3.82 -14.03 -17.03
CA ARG A 591 -4.37 -15.39 -17.20
C ARG A 591 -3.32 -16.31 -17.80
N GLU A 592 -2.80 -15.96 -18.98
CA GLU A 592 -1.76 -16.73 -19.67
C GLU A 592 -0.45 -16.79 -18.87
N SER A 593 -0.12 -15.72 -18.13
CA SER A 593 1.01 -15.72 -17.18
C SER A 593 0.84 -16.73 -16.05
N SER A 594 -0.39 -16.93 -15.58
CA SER A 594 -0.71 -17.94 -14.55
C SER A 594 -0.75 -19.34 -15.14
N ASP A 595 -1.31 -19.51 -16.34
CA ASP A 595 -1.38 -20.80 -17.04
C ASP A 595 0.01 -21.31 -17.45
N GLU A 596 0.89 -20.48 -17.98
CA GLU A 596 2.29 -20.85 -18.28
C GLU A 596 3.05 -21.20 -16.99
N TYR A 597 3.00 -20.32 -15.98
CA TYR A 597 3.74 -20.54 -14.73
C TYR A 597 3.30 -21.83 -14.03
N SER A 598 1.99 -22.06 -13.93
CA SER A 598 1.47 -23.29 -13.32
C SER A 598 1.86 -24.53 -14.14
N SER A 599 1.84 -24.45 -15.47
CA SER A 599 2.28 -25.56 -16.34
C SER A 599 3.78 -25.87 -16.20
N LEU A 600 4.62 -24.86 -15.96
CA LEU A 600 6.05 -25.02 -15.66
C LEU A 600 6.30 -25.57 -14.24
N LEU A 601 5.40 -25.29 -13.29
CA LEU A 601 5.51 -25.75 -11.90
C LEU A 601 4.92 -27.16 -11.70
N LEU A 602 3.90 -27.55 -12.49
CA LEU A 602 3.19 -28.83 -12.37
C LEU A 602 4.09 -30.07 -12.31
N PRO A 603 5.16 -30.21 -13.15
CA PRO A 603 6.06 -31.37 -13.05
C PRO A 603 6.76 -31.48 -11.69
N SER A 604 7.00 -30.37 -10.99
CA SER A 604 7.48 -30.40 -9.60
C SER A 604 6.34 -30.75 -8.64
N LEU A 605 5.16 -30.13 -8.77
CA LEU A 605 4.02 -30.37 -7.86
C LEU A 605 3.57 -31.84 -7.85
N LEU A 606 3.61 -32.52 -9.00
CA LEU A 606 3.30 -33.95 -9.12
C LEU A 606 4.25 -34.86 -8.32
N THR A 607 5.39 -34.35 -7.85
CA THR A 607 6.40 -35.08 -7.06
C THR A 607 6.39 -34.74 -5.57
N LEU A 608 5.39 -33.99 -5.09
CA LEU A 608 5.25 -33.63 -3.67
C LEU A 608 5.03 -34.85 -2.76
N ASP A 609 4.44 -35.92 -3.29
CA ASP A 609 4.32 -37.25 -2.68
C ASP A 609 5.66 -37.85 -2.24
N ARG A 610 6.75 -37.52 -2.96
CA ARG A 610 8.09 -38.07 -2.81
C ARG A 610 9.14 -36.99 -2.54
N ARG A 611 8.71 -35.81 -2.07
CA ARG A 611 9.54 -34.61 -1.78
C ARG A 611 10.80 -34.91 -0.97
N ASP A 612 10.73 -35.86 -0.04
CA ASP A 612 11.83 -36.26 0.84
C ASP A 612 12.95 -37.03 0.09
N THR A 613 12.66 -37.51 -1.14
CA THR A 613 13.58 -38.21 -2.05
C THR A 613 13.83 -37.48 -3.37
N GLU A 614 12.94 -36.56 -3.76
CA GLU A 614 12.96 -35.86 -5.05
C GLU A 614 13.85 -34.62 -4.99
N GLY A 615 14.91 -34.61 -5.82
CA GLY A 615 16.03 -33.68 -5.67
C GLY A 615 15.67 -32.19 -5.75
N VAL A 616 14.58 -31.83 -6.44
CA VAL A 616 14.09 -30.44 -6.53
C VAL A 616 13.63 -29.90 -5.18
N TRP A 617 12.94 -30.72 -4.39
CA TRP A 617 12.43 -30.36 -3.07
C TRP A 617 13.55 -30.43 -2.02
N GLN A 618 14.39 -31.47 -2.05
CA GLN A 618 15.58 -31.56 -1.20
C GLN A 618 16.53 -30.36 -1.37
N ARG A 619 16.72 -29.86 -2.61
CA ARG A 619 17.52 -28.64 -2.87
C ARG A 619 16.87 -27.41 -2.22
N ALA A 620 15.55 -27.25 -2.35
CA ALA A 620 14.83 -26.11 -1.79
C ALA A 620 14.75 -26.13 -0.26
N GLU A 621 14.54 -27.30 0.38
CA GLU A 621 14.63 -27.42 1.84
C GLU A 621 16.05 -27.10 2.32
N ARG A 622 17.10 -27.63 1.68
CA ARG A 622 18.48 -27.33 2.10
C ARG A 622 18.74 -25.83 2.09
N ILE A 623 18.35 -25.11 1.02
CA ILE A 623 18.47 -23.65 0.95
C ILE A 623 17.71 -22.96 2.10
N PHE A 624 16.51 -23.43 2.46
CA PHE A 624 15.77 -22.92 3.62
C PHE A 624 16.51 -23.18 4.94
N ARG A 625 16.98 -24.41 5.19
CA ARG A 625 17.69 -24.78 6.42
C ARG A 625 19.02 -24.01 6.55
N ASP A 626 19.76 -23.86 5.46
CA ASP A 626 20.99 -23.04 5.39
C ASP A 626 20.69 -21.58 5.76
N ARG A 627 19.61 -21.00 5.23
CA ARG A 627 19.20 -19.62 5.54
C ARG A 627 18.62 -19.45 6.95
N VAL A 628 17.99 -20.48 7.52
CA VAL A 628 17.56 -20.51 8.93
C VAL A 628 18.77 -20.55 9.86
N ALA A 629 19.86 -21.25 9.48
CA ALA A 629 21.12 -21.25 10.22
C ALA A 629 21.89 -19.90 10.15
N GLU A 630 21.50 -18.98 9.27
CA GLU A 630 22.02 -17.60 9.21
C GLU A 630 21.21 -16.60 10.08
N LEU A 631 20.19 -17.05 10.83
CA LEU A 631 19.42 -16.17 11.72
C LEU A 631 20.29 -15.62 12.89
N PRO A 632 20.11 -14.34 13.26
CA PRO A 632 20.95 -13.64 14.25
C PRO A 632 20.51 -13.83 15.72
#